data_AF-A0A399EYR6-F1
#
_entry.id   AF-A0A399EYR6-F1
#
_cell.length_a   1.000
_cell.length_b   1.000
_cell.length_c   1.000
_cell.angle_alpha   90.00
_cell.angle_beta   90.00
_cell.angle_gamma   90.00
#
_symmetry.space_group_name_H-M   'P 1'
#
loop_
_entity.id
_entity.type
_entity.pdbx_description
1 polymer ?
#
loop_
_entity_poly.entity_id
_entity_poly.type
_entity_poly.pdbx_seq_one_letter_code
_entity_poly.pdbx_strand_id
1 'polypeptide(L)'
;MRLTENHRRVLSLALAELEEYLLLLERALTEEPLVGHLYQETNALQSHERAESIVKVAEGLRGQVGEVARLLALEPVRHDRFDLIWAGLSAHWANLEELRPAHLSSYGPLKPEVAGFLEVRLSLLERGLERIENILTEVEDVQANRGGV
;
A
#
# COMPACT_ATOMS: atom_id res chain seq x y z
N MET A 1 5.68 -32.41 15.93
CA MET A 1 6.89 -32.26 15.09
C MET A 1 7.65 -31.04 15.58
N ARG A 2 8.96 -31.09 15.84
CA ARG A 2 9.68 -29.95 16.44
C ARG A 2 10.43 -29.17 15.36
N LEU A 3 9.94 -27.97 15.02
CA LEU A 3 10.62 -27.06 14.09
C LEU A 3 11.77 -26.32 14.78
N THR A 4 12.81 -25.97 14.02
CA THR A 4 13.82 -25.00 14.46
C THR A 4 13.25 -23.59 14.39
N GLU A 5 13.89 -22.63 15.05
CA GLU A 5 13.47 -21.23 15.00
C GLU A 5 13.55 -20.65 13.59
N ASN A 6 14.61 -20.99 12.85
CA ASN A 6 14.73 -20.59 11.45
C ASN A 6 13.61 -21.16 10.58
N HIS A 7 13.21 -22.42 10.79
CA HIS A 7 12.08 -22.98 10.06
C HIS A 7 10.76 -22.27 10.39
N ARG A 8 10.50 -21.97 11.68
CA ARG A 8 9.32 -21.19 12.08
C ARG A 8 9.30 -19.83 11.41
N ARG A 9 10.41 -19.09 11.48
CA ARG A 9 10.51 -17.74 10.88
C ARG A 9 10.27 -17.77 9.37
N VAL A 10 10.90 -18.69 8.64
CA VAL A 10 10.72 -18.79 7.18
C VAL A 10 9.29 -19.16 6.83
N LEU A 11 8.67 -20.09 7.57
CA LEU A 11 7.28 -20.47 7.35
C LEU A 11 6.31 -19.33 7.69
N SER A 12 6.51 -18.62 8.80
CA SER A 12 5.71 -17.46 9.18
C SER A 12 5.74 -16.39 8.08
N LEU A 13 6.93 -16.05 7.57
CA LEU A 13 7.07 -15.03 6.51
C LEU A 13 6.37 -15.46 5.22
N ALA A 14 6.65 -16.68 4.74
CA ALA A 14 6.08 -17.16 3.49
C ALA A 14 4.55 -17.31 3.54
N LEU A 15 4.01 -17.76 4.68
CA LEU A 15 2.57 -17.90 4.86
C LEU A 15 1.87 -16.56 5.06
N ALA A 16 2.51 -15.61 5.75
CA ALA A 16 1.99 -14.26 5.89
C ALA A 16 1.93 -13.53 4.54
N GLU A 17 2.97 -13.66 3.71
CA GLU A 17 3.01 -13.10 2.36
C GLU A 17 1.89 -13.68 1.47
N LEU A 18 1.68 -15.00 1.52
CA LEU A 18 0.56 -15.63 0.81
C LEU A 18 -0.79 -15.11 1.32
N GLU A 19 -0.98 -15.04 2.64
CA GLU A 19 -2.23 -14.55 3.24
C GLU A 19 -2.51 -13.10 2.86
N GLU A 20 -1.48 -12.25 2.81
CA GLU A 20 -1.58 -10.87 2.35
C GLU A 20 -2.07 -10.80 0.89
N TYR A 21 -1.50 -11.59 -0.02
CA TYR A 21 -1.97 -11.62 -1.41
C TYR A 21 -3.41 -12.10 -1.55
N LEU A 22 -3.83 -13.08 -0.74
CA LEU A 22 -5.21 -13.56 -0.74
C LEU A 22 -6.18 -12.47 -0.25
N LEU A 23 -5.81 -11.73 0.79
CA LEU A 23 -6.59 -10.59 1.28
C LEU A 23 -6.66 -9.45 0.25
N LEU A 24 -5.56 -9.14 -0.42
CA LEU A 24 -5.53 -8.13 -1.50
C LEU A 24 -6.41 -8.55 -2.69
N LEU A 25 -6.41 -9.83 -3.04
CA LEU A 25 -7.28 -10.38 -4.08
C LEU A 25 -8.75 -10.28 -3.70
N GLU A 26 -9.12 -10.68 -2.48
CA GLU A 26 -10.49 -10.52 -1.95
C GLU A 26 -10.91 -9.06 -2.03
N ARG A 27 -10.03 -8.14 -1.61
CA ARG A 27 -10.27 -6.70 -1.64
C ARG A 27 -10.52 -6.18 -3.05
N ALA A 28 -9.65 -6.54 -4.00
CA ALA A 28 -9.77 -6.13 -5.41
C ALA A 28 -11.05 -6.63 -6.10
N LEU A 29 -11.65 -7.72 -5.60
CA LEU A 29 -12.88 -8.30 -6.16
C LEU A 29 -14.16 -7.81 -5.49
N THR A 30 -14.07 -7.32 -4.25
CA THR A 30 -15.24 -6.97 -3.42
C THR A 30 -15.40 -5.48 -3.17
N GLU A 31 -14.31 -4.71 -3.20
CA GLU A 31 -14.35 -3.26 -3.05
C GLU A 31 -14.66 -2.56 -4.39
N GLU A 32 -15.21 -1.35 -4.29
CA GLU A 32 -15.40 -0.49 -5.45
C GLU A 32 -14.04 -0.07 -6.01
N PRO A 33 -13.84 -0.13 -7.34
CA PRO A 33 -12.60 0.32 -7.96
C PRO A 33 -12.30 1.79 -7.64
N LEU A 34 -11.04 2.10 -7.36
CA LEU A 34 -10.62 3.47 -7.13
C LEU A 34 -10.68 4.30 -8.41
N VAL A 35 -11.29 5.48 -8.31
CA VAL A 35 -11.42 6.44 -9.41
C VAL A 35 -10.93 7.82 -8.96
N GLY A 36 -9.92 8.33 -9.66
CA GLY A 36 -9.38 9.67 -9.51
C GLY A 36 -9.32 10.41 -10.85
N HIS A 37 -8.83 11.65 -10.84
CA HIS A 37 -8.77 12.48 -12.05
C HIS A 37 -7.78 11.96 -13.11
N LEU A 38 -6.70 11.30 -12.68
CA LEU A 38 -5.64 10.75 -13.54
C LEU A 38 -5.39 9.26 -13.27
N TYR A 39 -6.25 8.62 -12.48
CA TYR A 39 -6.09 7.24 -12.05
C TYR A 39 -7.45 6.53 -12.09
N GLN A 40 -7.48 5.32 -12.61
CA GLN A 40 -8.68 4.50 -12.62
C GLN A 40 -8.29 3.03 -12.53
N GLU A 41 -8.84 2.35 -11.54
CA GLU A 41 -8.79 0.89 -11.49
C GLU A 41 -9.85 0.31 -12.43
N THR A 42 -9.45 -0.73 -13.16
CA THR A 42 -10.36 -1.53 -13.96
C THR A 42 -10.31 -2.96 -13.45
N ASN A 43 -11.49 -3.58 -13.29
CA ASN A 43 -11.59 -4.96 -12.87
C ASN A 43 -12.17 -5.79 -14.03
N ALA A 44 -11.30 -6.52 -14.74
CA ALA A 44 -11.71 -7.37 -15.85
C ALA A 44 -12.45 -8.65 -15.40
N LEU A 45 -12.46 -8.95 -14.09
CA LEU A 45 -13.13 -10.13 -13.50
C LEU A 45 -14.59 -9.87 -13.12
N GLN A 46 -15.20 -8.79 -13.64
CA GLN A 46 -16.55 -8.29 -13.33
C GLN A 46 -17.73 -9.27 -13.51
N SER A 47 -17.54 -10.48 -14.05
CA SER A 47 -18.59 -11.50 -13.91
C SER A 47 -18.69 -11.90 -12.45
N HIS A 48 -19.77 -11.46 -11.78
CA HIS A 48 -20.02 -11.68 -10.35
C HIS A 48 -19.76 -13.14 -9.92
N GLU A 49 -20.21 -14.11 -10.72
CA GLU A 49 -20.03 -15.54 -10.46
C GLU A 49 -18.54 -15.97 -10.39
N ARG A 50 -17.68 -15.45 -11.26
CA ARG A 50 -16.24 -15.78 -11.23
C ARG A 50 -15.55 -15.09 -10.05
N ALA A 51 -15.91 -13.85 -9.77
CA ALA A 51 -15.38 -13.12 -8.62
C ALA A 51 -15.72 -13.84 -7.31
N GLU A 52 -16.99 -14.24 -7.12
CA GLU A 52 -17.43 -15.03 -5.98
C GLU A 52 -16.70 -16.38 -5.88
N SER A 53 -16.52 -17.08 -7.00
CA SER A 53 -15.79 -18.35 -7.03
C SER A 53 -14.33 -18.18 -6.59
N ILE A 54 -13.66 -17.13 -7.06
CA ILE A 54 -12.28 -16.82 -6.68
C ILE A 54 -12.19 -16.47 -5.20
N VAL A 55 -13.09 -15.61 -4.69
CA VAL A 55 -13.15 -15.24 -3.26
C VAL A 55 -13.32 -16.49 -2.40
N LYS A 56 -14.24 -17.39 -2.75
CA LYS A 56 -14.46 -18.63 -2.00
C LYS A 56 -13.22 -19.54 -1.98
N VAL A 57 -12.47 -19.60 -3.08
CA VAL A 57 -11.19 -20.35 -3.12
C VAL A 57 -10.16 -19.67 -2.23
N ALA A 58 -10.06 -18.33 -2.27
CA ALA A 58 -9.14 -17.55 -1.45
C ALA A 58 -9.43 -17.75 0.05
N GLU A 59 -10.69 -17.67 0.47
CA GLU A 59 -11.12 -17.95 1.83
C GLU A 59 -10.73 -19.36 2.29
N GLY A 60 -10.91 -20.37 1.41
CA GLY A 60 -10.49 -21.74 1.67
C GLY A 60 -8.99 -21.88 1.90
N LEU A 61 -8.18 -21.21 1.07
CA LEU A 61 -6.72 -21.18 1.21
C LEU A 61 -6.29 -20.47 2.49
N ARG A 62 -6.90 -19.34 2.86
CA ARG A 62 -6.63 -18.67 4.13
C ARG A 62 -6.99 -19.55 5.33
N GLY A 63 -8.07 -20.31 5.24
CA GLY A 63 -8.43 -21.33 6.24
C GLY A 63 -7.32 -22.37 6.43
N GLN A 64 -6.73 -22.84 5.34
CA GLN A 64 -5.58 -23.78 5.37
C GLN A 64 -4.32 -23.12 5.96
N VAL A 65 -4.02 -21.87 5.59
CA VAL A 65 -2.90 -21.11 6.17
C VAL A 65 -3.07 -21.00 7.69
N GLY A 66 -4.26 -20.63 8.15
CA GLY A 66 -4.57 -20.51 9.58
C GLY A 66 -4.52 -21.85 10.33
N GLU A 67 -4.87 -22.96 9.68
CA GLU A 67 -4.69 -24.30 10.24
C GLU A 67 -3.21 -24.66 10.38
N VAL A 68 -2.40 -24.45 9.34
CA VAL A 68 -0.95 -24.71 9.35
C VAL A 68 -0.26 -23.86 10.42
N ALA A 69 -0.58 -22.56 10.49
CA ALA A 69 -0.03 -21.66 11.49
C ALA A 69 -0.32 -22.14 12.91
N ARG A 70 -1.55 -22.60 13.18
CA ARG A 70 -1.97 -23.12 14.49
C ARG A 70 -1.27 -24.43 14.84
N LEU A 71 -1.19 -25.38 13.90
CA LEU A 71 -0.55 -26.68 14.11
C LEU A 71 0.95 -26.55 14.37
N LEU A 72 1.59 -25.54 13.79
CA LEU A 72 3.02 -25.30 13.90
C LEU A 72 3.39 -24.22 14.94
N ALA A 73 2.39 -23.64 15.61
CA ALA A 73 2.54 -22.52 16.55
C ALA A 73 3.38 -21.37 15.95
N LEU A 74 3.01 -20.96 14.73
CA LEU A 74 3.63 -19.84 14.04
C LEU A 74 3.07 -18.53 14.59
N GLU A 75 3.96 -17.56 14.82
CA GLU A 75 3.56 -16.22 15.22
C GLU A 75 3.17 -15.38 13.99
N PRO A 76 2.13 -14.55 14.10
CA PRO A 76 1.75 -13.61 13.05
C PRO A 76 2.87 -12.60 12.77
N VAL A 77 3.09 -12.32 11.49
CA VAL A 77 3.93 -11.19 11.07
C VAL A 77 3.08 -9.93 11.15
N ARG A 78 3.61 -8.89 11.80
CA ARG A 78 2.93 -7.59 11.91
C ARG A 78 3.61 -6.59 11.01
N HIS A 79 2.82 -5.97 10.15
CA HIS A 79 3.23 -4.81 9.36
C HIS A 79 2.46 -3.60 9.85
N ASP A 80 3.16 -2.49 10.05
CA ASP A 80 2.49 -1.23 10.32
C ASP A 80 1.92 -0.68 9.01
N ARG A 81 0.60 -0.43 9.00
CA ARG A 81 -0.06 0.20 7.85
C ARG A 81 0.39 1.64 7.68
N PHE A 82 0.77 2.30 8.77
CA PHE A 82 1.31 3.65 8.77
C PHE A 82 2.60 3.70 7.96
N ASP A 83 3.56 2.80 8.23
CA ASP A 83 4.83 2.74 7.52
C ASP A 83 4.65 2.54 6.01
N LEU A 84 3.68 1.72 5.61
CA LEU A 84 3.36 1.47 4.20
C LEU A 84 2.81 2.74 3.52
N ILE A 85 1.88 3.43 4.18
CA ILE A 85 1.31 4.69 3.66
C ILE A 85 2.40 5.76 3.59
N TRP A 86 3.20 5.88 4.64
CA TRP A 86 4.29 6.83 4.73
C TRP A 86 5.31 6.62 3.62
N ALA A 87 5.80 5.39 3.45
CA ALA A 87 6.76 5.05 2.40
C ALA A 87 6.23 5.40 1.00
N GLY A 88 4.94 5.16 0.75
CA GLY A 88 4.27 5.55 -0.49
C GLY A 88 4.27 7.07 -0.70
N LEU A 89 3.86 7.84 0.31
CA LEU A 89 3.80 9.30 0.23
C LEU A 89 5.19 9.91 0.02
N SER A 90 6.21 9.46 0.75
CA SER A 90 7.57 9.96 0.60
C SER A 90 8.15 9.69 -0.79
N ALA A 91 7.82 8.55 -1.41
CA ALA A 91 8.24 8.28 -2.79
C ALA A 91 7.60 9.27 -3.78
N HIS A 92 6.35 9.67 -3.55
CA HIS A 92 5.67 10.64 -4.41
C HIS A 92 6.21 12.06 -4.26
N TRP A 93 6.83 12.40 -3.12
CA TRP A 93 7.52 13.68 -2.95
C TRP A 93 8.62 13.87 -3.99
N ALA A 94 9.50 12.88 -4.14
CA ALA A 94 10.58 12.91 -5.13
C ALA A 94 10.02 13.03 -6.56
N ASN A 95 8.92 12.32 -6.85
CA ASN A 95 8.29 12.35 -8.16
C ASN A 95 7.71 13.73 -8.50
N LEU A 96 7.17 14.48 -7.53
CA LEU A 96 6.67 15.84 -7.80
C LEU A 96 7.77 16.81 -8.23
N GLU A 97 8.96 16.66 -7.65
CA GLU A 97 10.11 17.49 -8.01
C GLU A 97 10.58 17.22 -9.45
N GLU A 98 10.52 15.96 -9.90
CA GLU A 98 10.81 15.59 -11.29
C GLU A 98 9.78 16.15 -12.30
N LEU A 99 8.59 16.53 -11.83
CA LEU A 99 7.57 17.19 -12.66
C LEU A 99 7.75 18.70 -12.76
N ARG A 100 8.77 19.28 -12.11
CA ARG A 100 9.05 20.71 -12.23
C ARG A 100 9.35 21.10 -13.67
N PRO A 101 8.96 22.31 -14.11
CA PRO A 101 9.28 22.82 -15.45
C PRO A 101 10.76 22.70 -15.84
N ALA A 102 11.67 22.88 -14.88
CA ALA A 102 13.11 22.72 -15.10
C ALA A 102 13.47 21.29 -15.56
N HIS A 103 12.93 20.27 -14.90
CA HIS A 103 13.14 18.87 -15.23
C HIS A 103 12.37 18.45 -16.49
N LEU A 104 11.12 18.92 -16.65
CA LEU A 104 10.29 18.61 -17.82
C LEU A 104 10.86 19.14 -19.13
N SER A 105 11.67 20.21 -19.09
CA SER A 105 12.32 20.77 -20.28
C SER A 105 13.22 19.77 -21.02
N SER A 106 13.68 18.71 -20.32
CA SER A 106 14.43 17.61 -20.91
C SER A 106 13.62 16.76 -21.91
N TYR A 107 12.29 16.74 -21.77
CA TYR A 107 11.36 16.04 -22.67
C TYR A 107 10.89 16.91 -23.85
N GLY A 108 11.34 18.17 -23.92
CA GLY A 108 11.01 19.13 -24.97
C GLY A 108 10.70 20.53 -24.43
N PRO A 109 10.64 21.54 -25.32
CA PRO A 109 10.39 22.91 -24.91
C PRO A 109 8.98 23.05 -24.33
N LEU A 110 8.90 23.52 -23.08
CA LEU A 110 7.66 23.83 -22.39
C LEU A 110 7.29 25.30 -22.61
N LYS A 111 6.03 25.58 -22.94
CA LYS A 111 5.56 26.97 -23.06
C LYS A 111 5.68 27.69 -21.70
N PRO A 112 6.17 28.95 -21.65
CA PRO A 112 6.34 29.67 -20.39
C PRO A 112 5.07 29.76 -19.52
N GLU A 113 3.91 29.88 -20.17
CA GLU A 113 2.59 29.91 -19.51
C GLU A 113 2.29 28.60 -18.77
N VAL A 114 2.64 27.46 -19.38
CA VAL A 114 2.46 26.13 -18.79
C VAL A 114 3.47 25.90 -17.68
N ALA A 115 4.72 26.33 -17.88
CA ALA A 115 5.76 26.28 -16.86
C ALA A 115 5.32 27.03 -15.58
N GLY A 116 4.88 28.28 -15.72
CA GLY A 116 4.40 29.08 -14.59
C GLY A 116 3.16 28.49 -13.91
N PHE A 117 2.24 27.91 -14.70
CA PHE A 117 1.08 27.21 -14.14
C PHE A 117 1.48 25.98 -13.32
N LEU A 118 2.35 25.12 -13.87
CA LEU A 118 2.80 23.90 -13.20
C LEU A 118 3.56 24.22 -11.91
N GLU A 119 4.44 25.23 -11.92
CA GLU A 119 5.19 25.65 -10.74
C GLU A 119 4.27 25.92 -9.54
N VAL A 120 3.22 26.71 -9.76
CA VAL A 120 2.25 27.07 -8.71
C VAL A 120 1.45 25.85 -8.25
N ARG A 121 1.02 24.98 -9.19
CA ARG A 121 0.19 23.81 -8.87
C ARG A 121 0.98 22.72 -8.14
N LEU A 122 2.20 22.42 -8.58
CA LEU A 122 3.06 21.42 -7.95
C LEU A 122 3.42 21.84 -6.53
N SER A 123 3.77 23.12 -6.30
CA SER A 123 3.99 23.64 -4.95
C SER A 123 2.75 23.59 -4.05
N LEU A 124 1.53 23.61 -4.60
CA LEU A 124 0.32 23.40 -3.80
C LEU A 124 0.15 21.92 -3.41
N LEU A 125 0.48 20.99 -4.30
CA LEU A 125 0.42 19.55 -4.03
C LEU A 125 1.45 19.15 -2.98
N GLU A 126 2.67 19.64 -3.10
CA GLU A 126 3.74 19.47 -2.11
C GLU A 126 3.31 19.93 -0.72
N ARG A 127 2.85 21.17 -0.56
CA ARG A 127 2.33 21.63 0.74
C ARG A 127 1.21 20.76 1.29
N GLY A 128 0.41 20.16 0.40
CA GLY A 128 -0.61 19.19 0.78
C GLY A 128 0.00 17.90 1.33
N LEU A 129 1.00 17.34 0.65
CA LEU A 129 1.74 16.16 1.10
C LEU A 129 2.49 16.42 2.41
N GLU A 130 3.22 17.54 2.54
CA GLU A 130 3.88 17.97 3.79
C GLU A 130 2.89 18.02 4.96
N ARG A 131 1.68 18.50 4.71
CA ARG A 131 0.66 18.57 5.76
C ARG A 131 0.19 17.18 6.17
N ILE A 132 0.00 16.26 5.22
CA ILE A 132 -0.34 14.87 5.54
C ILE A 132 0.80 14.24 6.33
N GLU A 133 2.04 14.45 5.91
CA GLU A 133 3.22 13.95 6.59
C GLU A 133 3.29 14.45 8.05
N ASN A 134 3.14 15.75 8.28
CA ASN A 134 3.13 16.31 9.65
C ASN A 134 2.03 15.70 10.53
N ILE A 135 0.81 15.52 9.99
CA ILE A 135 -0.30 14.88 10.71
C ILE A 135 0.06 13.43 11.05
N LEU A 136 0.67 12.71 10.13
CA LEU A 136 1.08 11.33 10.32
C LEU A 136 2.15 11.24 11.42
N THR A 137 3.20 12.07 11.39
CA THR A 137 4.25 12.09 12.42
C THR A 137 3.69 12.43 13.81
N GLU A 138 2.76 13.39 13.92
CA GLU A 138 2.10 13.71 15.19
C GLU A 138 1.34 12.51 15.78
N VAL A 139 0.74 11.67 14.93
CA VAL A 139 0.03 10.45 15.36
C VAL A 139 1.02 9.39 15.87
N GLU A 140 2.17 9.22 15.21
CA GLU A 140 3.23 8.32 15.64
C GLU A 140 3.78 8.70 17.03
N ASP A 141 4.09 9.98 17.24
CA ASP A 141 4.58 10.50 18.53
C ASP A 141 3.58 10.28 19.68
N VAL A 142 2.28 10.37 19.39
CA VAL A 142 1.21 10.10 20.36
C VAL A 142 1.11 8.60 20.68
N GLN A 143 1.32 7.73 19.70
CA GLN A 143 1.30 6.28 19.92
C GLN A 143 2.55 5.80 20.67
N ALA A 144 3.73 6.31 20.32
CA ALA A 144 4.99 6.02 21.01
C ALA A 144 4.96 6.44 22.49
N ASN A 145 4.35 7.59 22.81
CA ASN A 145 4.19 8.06 24.19
C ASN A 145 3.14 7.30 25.01
N ARG A 146 2.22 6.56 24.37
CA ARG A 146 1.18 5.76 25.06
C ARG A 146 1.60 4.31 25.34
N GLY A 147 2.64 3.81 24.67
CA GLY A 147 3.17 2.45 24.87
C GLY A 147 4.21 2.31 26.00
N GLY A 148 4.52 3.40 26.71
CA GLY A 148 5.56 3.47 27.73
C GLY A 148 5.07 3.43 29.19
N VAL A 149 4.04 2.64 29.51
CA VAL A 149 3.58 2.38 30.90
C VAL A 149 3.41 0.88 31.14
#